data_AF-A0A6V7TNW6-F1
#
_entry.id   AF-A0A6V7TNW6-F1
#
_cell.length_a   1.000
_cell.length_b   1.000
_cell.length_c   1.000
_cell.angle_alpha   90.00
_cell.angle_beta   90.00
_cell.angle_gamma   90.00
#
_symmetry.space_group_name_H-M   'P 1'
#
loop_
_entity.id
_entity.type
_entity.pdbx_description
1 polymer ?
#
loop_
_entity_poly.entity_id
_entity_poly.type
_entity_poly.pdbx_seq_one_letter_code
_entity_poly.pdbx_strand_id
1 'polypeptide(L)'
;MISIIVYNNRHHFTSFYCLFNYLLQIIPFLLIINLIPNGSLALTCFDCVGRDCIGSKCKGDYCMISRYEPRWGTSVWGEPVIVKGCLGGKMIRSDLRSHCEVVGDGEGEEELSADKPFACFCKNRDYCNKNSVAEKLETEKVPLYTCVCKGDHCRDKTKCVGELCTYVVNHKTGVTEQGCVNASVPLIERRSAGACTIPPITGAMHRSVSKLPDELLYTESCVCEGKNCNAKKPKIRVPERSRCEAMVHVDVMGHNMTSKSNAKCTGEFCFKVEIRSEIGNMKEYRSMGCASFVDKSVLPEELSPTGCASFSSEKLFVEACFRTFDKEAVARHKARSKGRKKTKSRSSEEKISEEEEEENNKDEMKEDDWDKEEEEEKEEKENEENEGKEGAKEEKAQHYIIEKPTFGPELNESTNSTLISVFVLLILLILLSGVVWKFQLHKRLFRASYDTVAGGT
;
A
#
# COMPACT_ATOMS: atom_id res chain seq x y z
N MET A 1 10.37 95.51 26.43
CA MET A 1 10.02 94.24 27.11
C MET A 1 9.23 93.38 26.14
N ILE A 2 9.86 92.40 25.50
CA ILE A 2 9.18 91.28 24.86
C ILE A 2 9.98 90.05 25.27
N SER A 3 9.43 89.28 26.19
CA SER A 3 10.01 88.01 26.61
C SER A 3 9.69 86.95 25.57
N ILE A 4 10.74 86.41 24.96
CA ILE A 4 10.69 85.24 24.09
C ILE A 4 10.59 84.00 25.01
N ILE A 5 9.47 83.29 24.95
CA ILE A 5 9.35 81.93 25.49
C ILE A 5 9.61 80.97 24.32
N VAL A 6 10.85 80.50 24.18
CA VAL A 6 11.17 79.35 23.33
C VAL A 6 10.96 78.10 24.18
N TYR A 7 9.90 77.36 23.87
CA TYR A 7 9.60 76.07 24.46
C TYR A 7 10.65 75.06 23.97
N ASN A 8 11.58 74.68 24.85
CA ASN A 8 12.63 73.71 24.56
C ASN A 8 12.04 72.28 24.59
N ASN A 9 11.49 71.84 23.47
CA ASN A 9 10.90 70.51 23.34
C ASN A 9 11.95 69.46 22.95
N ARG A 10 12.91 69.21 23.87
CA ARG A 10 14.04 68.31 23.65
C ARG A 10 13.72 66.82 23.84
N HIS A 11 12.55 66.49 24.39
CA HIS A 11 12.16 65.11 24.70
C HIS A 11 11.37 64.39 23.59
N HIS A 12 10.77 65.11 22.65
CA HIS A 12 10.04 64.47 21.53
C HIS A 12 10.96 63.99 20.40
N PHE A 13 12.15 64.60 20.24
CA PHE A 13 13.07 64.27 19.14
C PHE A 13 13.84 62.96 19.35
N THR A 14 14.19 62.61 20.58
CA THR A 14 14.91 61.36 20.90
C THR A 14 14.02 60.13 20.78
N SER A 15 12.73 60.24 21.13
CA SER A 15 11.76 59.13 20.99
C SER A 15 11.50 58.79 19.51
N PHE A 16 11.39 59.81 18.65
CA PHE A 16 11.17 59.61 17.22
C PHE A 16 12.39 58.98 16.53
N TYR A 17 13.61 59.38 16.91
CA TYR A 17 14.84 58.78 16.37
C TYR A 17 15.06 57.33 16.81
N CYS A 18 14.66 56.96 18.04
CA CYS A 18 14.68 55.56 18.47
C CYS A 18 13.66 54.71 17.69
N LEU A 19 12.41 55.18 17.56
CA LEU A 19 11.38 54.49 16.77
C LEU A 19 11.74 54.38 15.29
N PHE A 20 12.32 55.43 14.71
CA PHE A 20 12.73 55.44 13.30
C PHE A 20 13.92 54.51 13.05
N ASN A 21 14.92 54.45 13.95
CA ASN A 21 16.02 53.48 13.85
C ASN A 21 15.55 52.04 14.07
N TYR A 22 14.58 51.81 14.97
CA TYR A 22 14.01 50.49 15.19
C TYR A 22 13.21 50.01 13.96
N LEU A 23 12.42 50.89 13.34
CA LEU A 23 11.74 50.62 12.06
C LEU A 23 12.72 50.39 10.91
N LEU A 24 13.82 51.17 10.83
CA LEU A 24 14.85 50.98 9.81
C LEU A 24 15.60 49.64 9.94
N GLN A 25 15.68 49.07 11.14
CA GLN A 25 16.26 47.76 11.40
C GLN A 25 15.26 46.61 11.17
N ILE A 26 13.96 46.83 11.37
CA ILE A 26 12.91 45.83 11.13
C ILE A 26 12.65 45.62 9.62
N ILE A 27 12.71 46.68 8.81
CA ILE A 27 12.47 46.61 7.36
C ILE A 27 13.39 45.60 6.63
N PRO A 28 14.72 45.60 6.82
CA PRO A 28 15.58 44.59 6.21
C PRO A 28 15.31 43.19 6.77
N PHE A 29 14.96 43.04 8.05
CA PHE A 29 14.61 41.75 8.64
C PHE A 29 13.30 41.18 8.04
N LEU A 30 12.29 42.02 7.82
CA LEU A 30 11.04 41.64 7.13
C LEU A 30 11.25 41.35 5.63
N LEU A 31 12.16 42.06 4.97
CA LEU A 31 12.54 41.76 3.58
C LEU A 31 13.30 40.44 3.46
N ILE A 32 14.16 40.09 4.43
CA ILE A 32 14.86 38.81 4.50
C ILE A 32 13.88 37.65 4.76
N ILE A 33 12.87 37.84 5.63
CA ILE A 33 11.82 36.82 5.86
C ILE A 33 10.97 36.55 4.59
N ASN A 34 10.81 37.54 3.70
CA ASN A 34 10.15 37.37 2.40
C ASN A 34 11.07 36.81 1.29
N LEU A 35 12.39 36.77 1.52
CA LEU A 35 13.39 36.21 0.60
C LEU A 35 13.80 34.77 0.98
N ILE A 36 13.39 34.27 2.15
CA ILE A 36 13.41 32.84 2.42
C ILE A 36 12.32 32.23 1.52
N PRO A 37 12.65 31.33 0.59
CA PRO A 37 11.64 30.60 -0.17
C PRO A 37 10.89 29.69 0.80
N ASN A 38 9.86 30.24 1.45
CA ASN A 38 8.91 29.51 2.26
C ASN A 38 7.99 28.74 1.31
N GLY A 39 8.44 27.55 0.94
CA GLY A 39 7.66 26.59 0.17
C GLY A 39 8.58 25.73 -0.68
N SER A 40 8.66 24.44 -0.35
CA SER A 40 8.89 23.40 -1.36
C SER A 40 8.00 23.74 -2.55
N LEU A 41 8.57 24.24 -3.65
CA LEU A 41 7.82 24.59 -4.85
C LEU A 41 7.31 23.27 -5.42
N ALA A 42 6.02 23.00 -5.20
CA ALA A 42 5.36 21.81 -5.72
C ALA A 42 5.57 21.73 -7.24
N LEU A 43 6.17 20.63 -7.69
CA LEU A 43 6.54 20.36 -9.07
C LEU A 43 5.30 20.06 -9.89
N THR A 44 5.19 20.62 -11.10
CA THR A 44 4.11 20.28 -12.01
C THR A 44 4.50 19.09 -12.86
N CYS A 45 3.69 18.03 -12.87
CA CYS A 45 3.97 16.79 -13.60
C CYS A 45 2.91 16.51 -14.67
N PHE A 46 3.26 15.70 -15.67
CA PHE A 46 2.24 15.06 -16.50
C PHE A 46 1.50 14.02 -15.69
N ASP A 47 0.19 14.06 -15.82
CA ASP A 47 -0.71 13.10 -15.21
C ASP A 47 -1.53 12.43 -16.33
N CYS A 48 -1.27 11.15 -16.57
CA CYS A 48 -1.96 10.38 -17.60
C CYS A 48 -1.60 8.89 -17.60
N VAL A 49 -2.41 8.11 -18.32
CA VAL A 49 -2.16 6.70 -18.61
C VAL A 49 -1.57 6.55 -20.02
N GLY A 50 -0.48 5.79 -20.12
CA GLY A 50 0.23 5.48 -21.36
C GLY A 50 1.67 6.02 -21.36
N ARG A 51 2.52 5.43 -22.20
CA ARG A 51 3.90 5.91 -22.35
C ARG A 51 3.90 7.30 -22.99
N ASP A 52 3.31 7.48 -24.16
CA ASP A 52 3.38 8.73 -24.93
C ASP A 52 2.28 9.75 -24.62
N CYS A 53 1.60 9.58 -23.48
CA CYS A 53 0.51 10.47 -23.10
C CYS A 53 1.00 11.88 -22.71
N ILE A 54 0.17 12.86 -23.04
CA ILE A 54 0.23 14.26 -22.59
C ILE A 54 -1.17 14.56 -22.06
N GLY A 55 -1.41 14.29 -20.77
CA GLY A 55 -2.72 14.46 -20.17
C GLY A 55 -2.84 15.66 -19.26
N SER A 56 -3.59 15.48 -18.19
CA SER A 56 -3.79 16.47 -17.14
C SER A 56 -2.48 16.78 -16.42
N LYS A 57 -2.56 17.69 -15.44
CA LYS A 57 -1.42 18.13 -14.65
C LYS A 57 -1.74 17.90 -13.20
N CYS A 58 -0.76 17.36 -12.48
CA CYS A 58 -0.79 17.28 -11.03
C CYS A 58 0.36 18.09 -10.45
N LYS A 59 0.28 18.44 -9.16
CA LYS A 59 1.37 19.05 -8.39
C LYS A 59 1.78 18.12 -7.26
N GLY A 60 3.07 17.88 -7.10
CA GLY A 60 3.62 17.02 -6.05
C GLY A 60 5.09 17.30 -5.76
N ASP A 61 5.68 16.53 -4.86
CA ASP A 61 7.09 16.69 -4.49
C ASP A 61 8.02 16.12 -5.59
N TYR A 62 7.55 15.07 -6.28
CA TYR A 62 8.26 14.40 -7.36
C TYR A 62 7.29 14.04 -8.48
N CYS A 63 7.79 13.99 -9.72
CA CYS A 63 7.08 13.29 -10.79
C CYS A 63 7.52 11.83 -10.85
N MET A 64 6.58 10.95 -11.12
CA MET A 64 6.83 9.52 -11.28
C MET A 64 6.28 9.01 -12.61
N ILE A 65 7.01 8.09 -13.22
CA ILE A 65 6.51 7.16 -14.25
C ILE A 65 6.59 5.78 -13.61
N SER A 66 5.54 4.97 -13.72
CA SER A 66 5.54 3.61 -13.19
C SER A 66 4.71 2.69 -14.06
N ARG A 67 4.98 1.40 -13.97
CA ARG A 67 4.03 0.38 -14.42
C ARG A 67 2.96 0.14 -13.35
N TYR A 68 1.72 0.00 -13.78
CA TYR A 68 0.60 -0.45 -12.96
C TYR A 68 -0.03 -1.69 -13.60
N GLU A 69 -0.28 -2.72 -12.80
CA GLU A 69 -0.95 -3.94 -13.23
C GLU A 69 -2.00 -4.33 -12.19
N PRO A 70 -3.31 -4.13 -12.46
CA PRO A 70 -4.35 -4.47 -11.52
C PRO A 70 -4.42 -6.00 -11.35
N ARG A 71 -4.11 -6.48 -10.15
CA ARG A 71 -4.07 -7.91 -9.82
C ARG A 71 -4.99 -8.23 -8.64
N TRP A 72 -5.70 -9.36 -8.76
CA TRP A 72 -6.41 -10.01 -7.66
C TRP A 72 -6.01 -11.47 -7.58
N GLY A 73 -5.19 -11.80 -6.59
CA GLY A 73 -4.53 -13.08 -6.46
C GLY A 73 -3.67 -13.39 -7.68
N THR A 74 -4.05 -14.43 -8.41
CA THR A 74 -3.40 -14.88 -9.65
C THR A 74 -4.05 -14.29 -10.89
N SER A 75 -5.20 -13.65 -10.74
CA SER A 75 -5.95 -13.06 -11.84
C SER A 75 -5.38 -11.69 -12.17
N VAL A 76 -4.97 -11.53 -13.42
CA VAL A 76 -4.60 -10.23 -13.99
C VAL A 76 -5.89 -9.61 -14.53
N TRP A 77 -6.33 -8.49 -13.96
CA TRP A 77 -7.61 -7.85 -14.27
C TRP A 77 -7.45 -6.61 -15.13
N GLY A 78 -6.65 -6.72 -16.18
CA GLY A 78 -6.34 -5.67 -17.14
C GLY A 78 -4.95 -5.83 -17.71
N GLU A 79 -4.67 -5.22 -18.86
CA GLU A 79 -3.29 -5.18 -19.35
C GLU A 79 -2.42 -4.29 -18.45
N PRO A 80 -1.17 -4.65 -18.18
CA PRO A 80 -0.23 -3.77 -17.51
C PRO A 80 -0.06 -2.47 -18.31
N VAL A 81 -0.22 -1.33 -17.67
CA VAL A 81 -0.12 -0.01 -18.30
C VAL A 81 0.95 0.84 -17.64
N ILE A 82 1.50 1.79 -18.40
CA ILE A 82 2.34 2.85 -17.84
C ILE A 82 1.44 3.95 -17.30
N VAL A 83 1.72 4.43 -16.10
CA VAL A 83 1.06 5.57 -15.46
C VAL A 83 2.07 6.65 -15.17
N LYS A 84 1.66 7.91 -15.35
CA LYS A 84 2.45 9.10 -15.02
C LYS A 84 1.65 9.91 -14.01
N GLY A 85 2.33 10.40 -12.98
CA GLY A 85 1.65 11.14 -11.94
C GLY A 85 2.60 11.81 -10.97
N CYS A 86 2.02 12.28 -9.88
CA CYS A 86 2.71 12.97 -8.80
C CYS A 86 2.92 12.05 -7.62
N LEU A 87 4.10 12.16 -7.04
CA LEU A 87 4.52 11.45 -5.86
C LEU A 87 4.70 12.46 -4.71
N GLY A 88 4.23 12.12 -3.52
CA GLY A 88 4.42 12.97 -2.35
C GLY A 88 4.17 12.24 -1.02
N GLY A 89 4.30 13.00 0.06
CA GLY A 89 4.02 12.54 1.42
C GLY A 89 5.28 12.30 2.27
N LYS A 90 5.10 12.28 3.60
CA LYS A 90 6.20 12.22 4.57
C LYS A 90 7.02 10.92 4.54
N MET A 91 6.49 9.85 3.94
CA MET A 91 7.25 8.62 3.74
C MET A 91 8.20 8.73 2.54
N ILE A 92 8.03 9.69 1.63
CA ILE A 92 8.97 9.92 0.54
C ILE A 92 10.14 10.75 1.05
N ARG A 93 11.35 10.30 0.75
CA ARG A 93 12.56 11.01 1.17
C ARG A 93 12.74 12.32 0.40
N SER A 94 13.06 13.39 1.13
CA SER A 94 13.30 14.72 0.54
C SER A 94 14.56 14.79 -0.32
N ASP A 95 15.50 13.86 -0.12
CA ASP A 95 16.76 13.77 -0.86
C ASP A 95 16.72 12.77 -2.03
N LEU A 96 15.55 12.20 -2.37
CA LEU A 96 15.40 11.27 -3.50
C LEU A 96 15.97 11.85 -4.81
N ARG A 97 16.92 11.13 -5.42
CA ARG A 97 17.57 11.51 -6.67
C ARG A 97 16.71 11.21 -7.89
N SER A 98 16.88 12.00 -8.95
CA SER A 98 16.21 11.74 -10.22
C SER A 98 16.90 10.57 -10.95
N HIS A 99 16.20 9.47 -11.19
CA HIS A 99 16.72 8.26 -11.85
C HIS A 99 15.58 7.42 -12.45
N CYS A 100 15.94 6.45 -13.29
CA CYS A 100 15.04 5.41 -13.80
C CYS A 100 15.58 4.03 -13.43
N GLU A 101 14.70 3.15 -12.99
CA GLU A 101 15.05 1.76 -12.68
C GLU A 101 14.77 0.89 -13.90
N VAL A 102 15.76 0.11 -14.31
CA VAL A 102 15.67 -0.83 -15.43
C VAL A 102 16.07 -2.23 -14.97
N VAL A 103 15.68 -3.24 -15.74
CA VAL A 103 16.13 -4.62 -15.51
C VAL A 103 17.65 -4.66 -15.50
N GLY A 104 18.25 -5.12 -14.40
CA GLY A 104 19.68 -5.39 -14.31
C GLY A 104 20.07 -6.70 -14.99
N ASP A 105 21.37 -6.91 -15.17
CA ASP A 105 21.91 -8.11 -15.82
C ASP A 105 21.57 -9.36 -14.98
N GLY A 106 20.78 -10.29 -15.52
CA GLY A 106 20.27 -11.47 -14.77
C GLY A 106 19.58 -12.54 -15.63
N GLU A 107 19.41 -13.75 -15.07
CA GLU A 107 18.68 -14.87 -15.71
C GLU A 107 17.20 -14.47 -15.92
N GLY A 108 16.84 -13.99 -17.12
CA GLY A 108 15.48 -13.51 -17.45
C GLY A 108 15.39 -12.33 -18.43
N GLU A 109 16.53 -11.84 -18.94
CA GLU A 109 16.63 -10.73 -19.91
C GLU A 109 15.74 -10.86 -21.16
N GLU A 110 15.36 -12.07 -21.56
CA GLU A 110 14.61 -12.31 -22.80
C GLU A 110 13.11 -11.97 -22.70
N GLU A 111 12.49 -11.92 -21.50
CA GLU A 111 11.04 -11.68 -21.36
C GLU A 111 10.67 -10.23 -21.00
N LEU A 112 11.58 -9.44 -20.42
CA LEU A 112 11.39 -8.01 -20.18
C LEU A 112 12.50 -7.23 -20.87
N SER A 113 12.14 -6.52 -21.95
CA SER A 113 13.07 -5.67 -22.70
C SER A 113 13.90 -4.78 -21.78
N ALA A 114 15.22 -4.97 -21.77
CA ALA A 114 16.20 -4.25 -20.95
C ALA A 114 16.09 -2.71 -21.04
N ASP A 115 15.46 -2.19 -22.10
CA ASP A 115 15.34 -0.76 -22.38
C ASP A 115 14.06 -0.08 -21.84
N LYS A 116 13.18 -0.80 -21.12
CA LYS A 116 11.95 -0.21 -20.56
C LYS A 116 12.07 -0.04 -19.05
N PRO A 117 12.01 1.20 -18.52
CA PRO A 117 12.09 1.40 -17.09
C PRO A 117 10.84 0.88 -16.37
N PHE A 118 11.04 0.26 -15.21
CA PHE A 118 9.99 -0.15 -14.27
C PHE A 118 9.32 1.06 -13.64
N ALA A 119 10.16 1.97 -13.16
CA ALA A 119 9.76 3.26 -12.67
C ALA A 119 10.84 4.31 -12.97
N CYS A 120 10.42 5.57 -13.03
CA CYS A 120 11.31 6.71 -13.07
C CYS A 120 10.84 7.74 -12.04
N PHE A 121 11.78 8.31 -11.31
CA PHE A 121 11.55 9.37 -10.34
C PHE A 121 12.30 10.61 -10.80
N CYS A 122 11.67 11.78 -10.70
CA CYS A 122 12.37 13.01 -11.02
C CYS A 122 11.83 14.23 -10.28
N LYS A 123 12.74 15.15 -9.94
CA LYS A 123 12.42 16.45 -9.32
C LYS A 123 13.12 17.66 -9.95
N ASN A 124 13.84 17.45 -11.06
CA ASN A 124 14.78 18.45 -11.57
C ASN A 124 14.11 19.67 -12.24
N ARG A 125 12.88 19.51 -12.74
CA ARG A 125 12.09 20.57 -13.40
C ARG A 125 10.66 20.12 -13.64
N ASP A 126 9.76 21.07 -13.89
CA ASP A 126 8.39 20.77 -14.32
C ASP A 126 8.38 19.84 -15.55
N TYR A 127 7.42 18.93 -15.55
CA TYR A 127 7.19 17.94 -16.60
C TYR A 127 8.40 17.03 -16.87
N CYS A 128 9.24 16.78 -15.84
CA CYS A 128 10.39 15.90 -15.99
C CYS A 128 10.00 14.44 -16.32
N ASN A 129 8.76 14.03 -16.05
CA ASN A 129 8.19 12.73 -16.45
C ASN A 129 7.68 12.69 -17.91
N LYS A 130 8.07 13.66 -18.74
CA LYS A 130 8.00 13.54 -20.20
C LYS A 130 8.99 12.48 -20.69
N ASN A 131 8.60 11.61 -21.62
CA ASN A 131 9.44 10.51 -22.10
C ASN A 131 10.83 10.95 -22.53
N SER A 132 10.90 11.98 -23.39
CA SER A 132 12.18 12.49 -23.91
C SER A 132 13.10 13.11 -22.85
N VAL A 133 12.58 13.33 -21.63
CA VAL A 133 13.33 13.81 -20.47
C VAL A 133 13.68 12.64 -19.56
N ALA A 134 12.72 11.75 -19.28
CA ALA A 134 12.90 10.56 -18.48
C ALA A 134 13.95 9.60 -19.06
N GLU A 135 14.00 9.44 -20.38
CA GLU A 135 14.99 8.62 -21.10
C GLU A 135 16.44 9.13 -20.95
N LYS A 136 16.63 10.36 -20.44
CA LYS A 136 17.94 10.96 -20.19
C LYS A 136 18.35 10.93 -18.71
N LEU A 137 17.50 10.39 -17.84
CA LEU A 137 17.81 10.23 -16.42
C LEU A 137 18.86 9.13 -16.23
N GLU A 138 19.57 9.20 -15.11
CA GLU A 138 20.48 8.14 -14.70
C GLU A 138 19.72 6.82 -14.55
N THR A 139 20.27 5.72 -15.07
CA THR A 139 19.66 4.41 -14.96
C THR A 139 20.26 3.62 -13.80
N GLU A 140 19.39 3.05 -12.98
CA GLU A 140 19.73 2.11 -11.92
C GLU A 140 19.28 0.70 -12.32
N LYS A 141 20.18 -0.27 -12.18
CA LYS A 141 19.89 -1.68 -12.48
C LYS A 141 19.28 -2.35 -11.26
N VAL A 142 18.05 -2.83 -11.38
CA VAL A 142 17.36 -3.60 -10.34
C VAL A 142 17.46 -5.09 -10.65
N PRO A 143 17.95 -5.94 -9.73
CA PRO A 143 18.08 -7.37 -9.97
C PRO A 143 16.72 -8.06 -10.03
N LEU A 144 16.59 -9.03 -10.94
CA LEU A 144 15.52 -10.02 -10.90
C LEU A 144 16.02 -11.29 -10.22
N TYR A 145 15.16 -11.91 -9.41
CA TYR A 145 15.48 -13.12 -8.68
C TYR A 145 14.74 -14.33 -9.26
N THR A 146 15.45 -15.44 -9.40
CA THR A 146 14.81 -16.75 -9.56
C THR A 146 14.25 -17.19 -8.22
N CYS A 147 12.96 -17.51 -8.17
CA CYS A 147 12.22 -17.90 -6.98
C CYS A 147 11.69 -19.33 -7.11
N VAL A 148 11.40 -19.98 -5.97
CA VAL A 148 10.63 -21.22 -5.95
C VAL A 148 9.19 -20.90 -6.32
N CYS A 149 8.61 -21.70 -7.23
CA CYS A 149 7.19 -21.61 -7.58
C CYS A 149 6.49 -22.90 -7.14
N LYS A 150 5.48 -22.76 -6.28
CA LYS A 150 4.62 -23.84 -5.81
C LYS A 150 3.21 -23.31 -5.55
N GLY A 151 2.22 -23.91 -6.19
CA GLY A 151 0.81 -23.52 -6.09
C GLY A 151 0.13 -23.58 -7.45
N ASP A 152 -1.19 -23.38 -7.47
CA ASP A 152 -1.99 -23.54 -8.69
C ASP A 152 -1.54 -22.59 -9.81
N HIS A 153 -1.04 -21.42 -9.42
CA HIS A 153 -0.56 -20.38 -10.32
C HIS A 153 0.74 -20.73 -11.06
N CYS A 154 1.50 -21.71 -10.55
CA CYS A 154 2.78 -22.10 -11.13
C CYS A 154 2.62 -23.06 -12.32
N ARG A 155 1.43 -23.67 -12.50
CA ARG A 155 1.21 -24.75 -13.48
C ARG A 155 2.32 -25.82 -13.32
N ASP A 156 3.00 -26.19 -14.39
CA ASP A 156 4.09 -27.17 -14.37
C ASP A 156 5.48 -26.57 -14.06
N LYS A 157 5.58 -25.24 -13.83
CA LYS A 157 6.86 -24.57 -13.56
C LYS A 157 7.22 -24.70 -12.08
N THR A 158 8.43 -25.15 -11.79
CA THR A 158 8.97 -25.22 -10.42
C THR A 158 9.69 -23.94 -9.98
N LYS A 159 9.92 -23.03 -10.93
CA LYS A 159 10.63 -21.75 -10.73
C LYS A 159 9.94 -20.65 -11.51
N CYS A 160 10.09 -19.42 -11.02
CA CYS A 160 9.70 -18.23 -11.74
C CYS A 160 10.69 -17.08 -11.48
N VAL A 161 10.63 -16.02 -12.27
CA VAL A 161 11.55 -14.88 -12.19
C VAL A 161 10.74 -13.61 -11.91
N GLY A 162 11.18 -12.80 -10.95
CA GLY A 162 10.57 -11.49 -10.67
C GLY A 162 11.41 -10.62 -9.74
N GLU A 163 10.95 -9.39 -9.47
CA GLU A 163 11.64 -8.44 -8.58
C GLU A 163 11.73 -8.96 -7.14
N LEU A 164 10.73 -9.72 -6.68
CA LEU A 164 10.64 -10.23 -5.33
C LEU A 164 10.11 -11.68 -5.31
N CYS A 165 10.61 -12.50 -4.40
CA CYS A 165 10.06 -13.83 -4.15
C CYS A 165 8.99 -13.77 -3.05
N THR A 166 7.92 -14.54 -3.22
CA THR A 166 6.77 -14.55 -2.30
C THR A 166 6.60 -15.92 -1.65
N TYR A 167 6.26 -15.93 -0.35
CA TYR A 167 5.76 -17.08 0.40
C TYR A 167 4.45 -16.66 1.07
N VAL A 168 3.35 -17.32 0.74
CA VAL A 168 2.01 -16.99 1.22
C VAL A 168 1.47 -18.15 2.03
N VAL A 169 0.86 -17.87 3.18
CA VAL A 169 0.21 -18.86 4.03
C VAL A 169 -1.12 -18.33 4.54
N ASN A 170 -2.16 -19.14 4.48
CA ASN A 170 -3.39 -18.86 5.21
C ASN A 170 -3.36 -19.65 6.53
N HIS A 171 -3.38 -18.94 7.65
CA HIS A 171 -3.28 -19.53 8.98
C HIS A 171 -4.54 -20.29 9.42
N LYS A 172 -5.69 -20.00 8.79
CA LYS A 172 -6.96 -20.68 9.07
C LYS A 172 -7.04 -22.03 8.34
N THR A 173 -6.63 -22.08 7.07
CA THR A 173 -6.72 -23.30 6.23
C THR A 173 -5.43 -24.11 6.19
N GLY A 174 -4.29 -23.52 6.54
CA GLY A 174 -2.96 -24.13 6.43
C GLY A 174 -2.42 -24.19 4.99
N VAL A 175 -3.15 -23.66 4.00
CA VAL A 175 -2.72 -23.63 2.60
C VAL A 175 -1.52 -22.71 2.44
N THR A 176 -0.53 -23.16 1.67
CA THR A 176 0.71 -22.43 1.41
C THR A 176 1.02 -22.38 -0.08
N GLU A 177 1.52 -21.24 -0.55
CA GLU A 177 1.99 -21.05 -1.91
C GLU A 177 3.30 -20.26 -1.96
N GLN A 178 4.10 -20.51 -2.99
CA GLN A 178 5.40 -19.88 -3.26
C GLN A 178 5.41 -19.37 -4.70
N GLY A 179 6.01 -18.21 -4.94
CA GLY A 179 6.12 -17.65 -6.29
C GLY A 179 7.02 -16.42 -6.34
N CYS A 180 6.82 -15.60 -7.35
CA CYS A 180 7.55 -14.35 -7.59
C CYS A 180 6.59 -13.26 -8.05
N VAL A 181 6.80 -12.04 -7.57
CA VAL A 181 5.98 -10.87 -7.86
C VAL A 181 6.87 -9.76 -8.40
N ASN A 182 6.36 -9.04 -9.39
CA ASN A 182 6.92 -7.74 -9.80
C ASN A 182 6.09 -6.66 -9.14
N ALA A 183 6.68 -5.51 -8.86
CA ALA A 183 5.98 -4.35 -8.36
C ALA A 183 4.86 -3.99 -9.35
N SER A 184 3.62 -4.26 -8.95
CA SER A 184 2.44 -4.07 -9.78
C SER A 184 1.68 -2.80 -9.41
N VAL A 185 1.99 -2.24 -8.24
CA VAL A 185 1.42 -1.01 -7.71
C VAL A 185 2.57 -0.05 -7.37
N PRO A 186 2.54 1.21 -7.84
CA PRO A 186 3.57 2.19 -7.53
C PRO A 186 3.89 2.23 -6.02
N LEU A 187 5.18 2.08 -5.68
CA LEU A 187 5.77 2.20 -4.31
C LEU A 187 5.43 1.10 -3.30
N ILE A 188 4.27 0.45 -3.42
CA ILE A 188 3.72 -0.37 -2.34
C ILE A 188 4.50 -1.67 -2.15
N GLU A 189 4.63 -2.49 -3.19
CA GLU A 189 5.33 -3.78 -3.03
C GLU A 189 6.82 -3.59 -2.73
N ARG A 190 7.38 -2.44 -3.08
CA ARG A 190 8.76 -2.09 -2.73
C ARG A 190 8.91 -1.82 -1.24
N ARG A 191 7.95 -1.14 -0.61
CA ARG A 191 7.97 -0.91 0.85
C ARG A 191 7.89 -2.21 1.64
N SER A 192 7.29 -3.27 1.08
CA SER A 192 7.17 -4.58 1.71
C SER A 192 8.34 -5.53 1.41
N ALA A 193 9.38 -5.09 0.69
CA ALA A 193 10.58 -5.89 0.46
C ALA A 193 11.19 -6.35 1.80
N GLY A 194 11.32 -7.66 1.98
CA GLY A 194 11.81 -8.26 3.22
C GLY A 194 10.81 -8.27 4.38
N ALA A 195 9.52 -8.04 4.12
CA ALA A 195 8.46 -8.05 5.14
C ALA A 195 7.62 -9.33 5.09
N CYS A 196 7.09 -9.72 6.24
CA CYS A 196 5.88 -10.54 6.35
C CYS A 196 4.72 -9.64 6.82
N THR A 197 3.60 -9.69 6.12
CA THR A 197 2.46 -8.80 6.33
C THR A 197 1.18 -9.60 6.49
N ILE A 198 0.34 -9.21 7.44
CA ILE A 198 -1.00 -9.76 7.63
C ILE A 198 -1.99 -8.62 7.89
N PRO A 199 -3.08 -8.48 7.10
CA PRO A 199 -3.35 -9.18 5.85
C PRO A 199 -2.35 -8.77 4.73
N PRO A 200 -2.48 -9.31 3.50
CA PRO A 200 -1.62 -8.92 2.39
C PRO A 200 -1.79 -7.43 2.04
N ILE A 201 -0.73 -6.75 1.59
CA ILE A 201 -0.76 -5.30 1.34
C ILE A 201 -1.39 -4.96 -0.02
N THR A 202 -1.34 -5.87 -1.00
CA THR A 202 -1.98 -5.69 -2.31
C THR A 202 -2.71 -6.95 -2.74
N GLY A 203 -3.63 -6.82 -3.70
CA GLY A 203 -4.30 -7.96 -4.34
C GLY A 203 -3.33 -8.96 -5.00
N ALA A 204 -2.12 -8.55 -5.38
CA ALA A 204 -1.12 -9.49 -5.93
C ALA A 204 -0.51 -10.42 -4.87
N MET A 205 -0.54 -10.02 -3.60
CA MET A 205 0.24 -10.65 -2.53
C MET A 205 -0.41 -11.90 -1.91
N HIS A 206 -1.68 -12.18 -2.22
CA HIS A 206 -2.40 -13.35 -1.68
C HIS A 206 -2.52 -14.54 -2.62
N ARG A 207 -2.15 -14.38 -3.91
CA ARG A 207 -2.17 -15.46 -4.92
C ARG A 207 -3.51 -16.23 -4.94
N SER A 208 -3.49 -17.55 -5.12
CA SER A 208 -4.69 -18.39 -5.12
C SER A 208 -5.08 -18.84 -3.71
N VAL A 209 -4.27 -18.51 -2.69
CA VAL A 209 -4.44 -18.96 -1.30
C VAL A 209 -5.76 -18.49 -0.68
N SER A 210 -6.24 -17.31 -1.05
CA SER A 210 -7.48 -16.75 -0.52
C SER A 210 -8.16 -15.88 -1.56
N LYS A 211 -9.49 -15.97 -1.63
CA LYS A 211 -10.29 -15.24 -2.62
C LYS A 211 -11.28 -14.28 -1.98
N LEU A 212 -11.66 -14.57 -0.74
CA LEU A 212 -12.64 -13.80 0.02
C LEU A 212 -11.92 -12.88 1.02
N PRO A 213 -12.40 -11.64 1.24
CA PRO A 213 -11.79 -10.73 2.21
C PRO A 213 -11.68 -11.29 3.63
N ASP A 214 -12.62 -12.12 4.08
CA ASP A 214 -12.55 -12.76 5.41
C ASP A 214 -11.37 -13.74 5.53
N GLU A 215 -11.02 -14.43 4.45
CA GLU A 215 -9.87 -15.33 4.42
C GLU A 215 -8.55 -14.54 4.37
N LEU A 216 -8.57 -13.37 3.73
CA LEU A 216 -7.40 -12.50 3.62
C LEU A 216 -6.95 -11.97 4.98
N LEU A 217 -7.87 -11.77 5.94
CA LEU A 217 -7.53 -11.40 7.32
C LEU A 217 -6.58 -12.41 8.00
N TYR A 218 -6.63 -13.67 7.59
CA TYR A 218 -5.79 -14.75 8.11
C TYR A 218 -4.65 -15.12 7.17
N THR A 219 -4.46 -14.36 6.10
CA THR A 219 -3.44 -14.63 5.09
C THR A 219 -2.21 -13.78 5.35
N GLU A 220 -1.10 -14.44 5.63
CA GLU A 220 0.19 -13.80 5.76
C GLU A 220 0.95 -13.92 4.43
N SER A 221 1.46 -12.80 3.96
CA SER A 221 2.30 -12.74 2.76
C SER A 221 3.69 -12.26 3.14
N CYS A 222 4.68 -13.11 2.92
CA CYS A 222 6.09 -12.80 3.12
C CYS A 222 6.78 -12.57 1.79
N VAL A 223 7.54 -11.49 1.70
CA VAL A 223 8.25 -11.06 0.50
C VAL A 223 9.75 -10.96 0.81
N CYS A 224 10.59 -11.48 -0.07
CA CYS A 224 12.04 -11.46 0.14
C CYS A 224 12.82 -11.23 -1.17
N GLU A 225 14.02 -10.70 -1.00
CA GLU A 225 15.01 -10.48 -2.06
C GLU A 225 16.06 -11.59 -2.02
N GLY A 226 16.45 -12.10 -3.19
CA GLY A 226 17.49 -13.11 -3.32
C GLY A 226 17.02 -14.43 -3.96
N LYS A 227 17.97 -15.13 -4.57
CA LYS A 227 17.71 -16.39 -5.30
C LYS A 227 17.12 -17.45 -4.36
N ASN A 228 15.91 -17.92 -4.69
CA ASN A 228 15.14 -18.92 -3.95
C ASN A 228 14.95 -18.60 -2.45
N CYS A 229 14.95 -17.33 -2.06
CA CYS A 229 14.80 -16.94 -0.65
C CYS A 229 13.45 -17.39 -0.06
N ASN A 230 12.43 -17.58 -0.91
CA ASN A 230 11.12 -18.05 -0.53
C ASN A 230 11.01 -19.57 -0.42
N ALA A 231 12.09 -20.34 -0.55
CA ALA A 231 12.05 -21.80 -0.42
C ALA A 231 11.47 -22.28 0.94
N LYS A 232 11.60 -21.43 1.97
CA LYS A 232 10.93 -21.56 3.27
C LYS A 232 10.37 -20.21 3.66
N LYS A 233 9.40 -20.19 4.58
CA LYS A 233 8.89 -18.95 5.17
C LYS A 233 10.06 -18.13 5.77
N PRO A 234 10.23 -16.85 5.38
CA PRO A 234 11.21 -15.96 6.02
C PRO A 234 10.98 -15.88 7.54
N LYS A 235 12.08 -15.86 8.30
CA LYS A 235 12.01 -15.84 9.77
C LYS A 235 12.09 -14.40 10.28
N ILE A 236 11.05 -13.96 10.98
CA ILE A 236 11.04 -12.71 11.73
C ILE A 236 11.73 -12.95 13.09
N ARG A 237 12.71 -12.12 13.42
CA ARG A 237 13.46 -12.17 14.69
C ARG A 237 13.43 -10.83 15.44
N VAL A 238 12.94 -9.79 14.80
CA VAL A 238 12.77 -8.47 15.40
C VAL A 238 11.61 -8.48 16.41
N PRO A 239 11.66 -7.62 17.45
CA PRO A 239 10.54 -7.45 18.36
C PRO A 239 9.29 -6.89 17.66
N GLU A 240 8.15 -7.54 17.88
CA GLU A 240 6.84 -7.14 17.34
C GLU A 240 6.02 -6.43 18.42
N ARG A 241 6.30 -5.14 18.63
CA ARG A 241 5.67 -4.37 19.72
C ARG A 241 4.36 -3.71 19.30
N SER A 242 4.13 -3.46 18.01
CA SER A 242 2.94 -2.76 17.52
C SER A 242 1.71 -3.66 17.47
N ARG A 243 0.59 -3.21 18.04
CA ARG A 243 -0.72 -3.85 17.94
C ARG A 243 -1.61 -3.09 16.96
N CYS A 244 -2.05 -3.76 15.92
CA CYS A 244 -2.70 -3.14 14.77
C CYS A 244 -4.08 -3.76 14.54
N GLU A 245 -5.03 -2.94 14.11
CA GLU A 245 -6.30 -3.43 13.55
C GLU A 245 -6.05 -4.06 12.19
N ALA A 246 -6.85 -5.09 11.87
CA ALA A 246 -6.80 -5.75 10.58
C ALA A 246 -8.12 -5.60 9.83
N MET A 247 -8.04 -5.11 8.60
CA MET A 247 -9.20 -4.89 7.73
C MET A 247 -8.80 -5.10 6.27
N VAL A 248 -9.69 -5.71 5.50
CA VAL A 248 -9.60 -5.79 4.05
C VAL A 248 -10.92 -5.32 3.45
N HIS A 249 -10.84 -4.36 2.55
CA HIS A 249 -11.95 -3.88 1.74
C HIS A 249 -11.59 -3.99 0.26
N VAL A 250 -12.56 -4.41 -0.54
CA VAL A 250 -12.39 -4.62 -1.98
C VAL A 250 -13.67 -4.21 -2.69
N ASP A 251 -13.53 -3.38 -3.73
CA ASP A 251 -14.56 -3.15 -4.75
C ASP A 251 -14.05 -3.75 -6.08
N VAL A 252 -14.72 -4.80 -6.52
CA VAL A 252 -14.44 -5.48 -7.77
C VAL A 252 -15.70 -5.59 -8.59
N MET A 253 -15.70 -5.06 -9.81
CA MET A 253 -16.83 -5.16 -10.73
C MET A 253 -18.16 -4.69 -10.10
N GLY A 254 -18.12 -3.74 -9.15
CA GLY A 254 -19.30 -3.24 -8.42
C GLY A 254 -19.77 -4.13 -7.26
N HIS A 255 -19.00 -5.18 -6.91
CA HIS A 255 -19.18 -5.94 -5.69
C HIS A 255 -18.25 -5.41 -4.61
N ASN A 256 -18.85 -4.81 -3.59
CA ASN A 256 -18.14 -4.25 -2.45
C ASN A 256 -18.16 -5.27 -1.31
N MET A 257 -16.98 -5.66 -0.85
CA MET A 257 -16.81 -6.63 0.22
C MET A 257 -15.86 -6.04 1.26
N THR A 258 -16.23 -6.12 2.52
CA THR A 258 -15.41 -5.63 3.64
C THR A 258 -15.37 -6.68 4.72
N SER A 259 -14.17 -6.94 5.21
CA SER A 259 -13.92 -7.82 6.33
C SER A 259 -13.06 -7.09 7.34
N LYS A 260 -13.53 -7.05 8.58
CA LYS A 260 -12.83 -6.46 9.72
C LYS A 260 -12.61 -7.55 10.77
N SER A 261 -11.40 -7.61 11.31
CA SER A 261 -11.08 -8.50 12.42
C SER A 261 -11.31 -7.77 13.74
N ASN A 262 -12.02 -8.42 14.67
CA ASN A 262 -12.10 -7.96 16.05
C ASN A 262 -10.77 -8.18 16.80
N ALA A 263 -9.96 -9.15 16.35
CA ALA A 263 -8.65 -9.42 16.91
C ALA A 263 -7.59 -8.48 16.31
N LYS A 264 -6.70 -7.98 17.15
CA LYS A 264 -5.54 -7.18 16.73
C LYS A 264 -4.40 -8.11 16.32
N CYS A 265 -3.68 -7.73 15.27
CA CYS A 265 -2.45 -8.41 14.90
C CYS A 265 -1.24 -7.69 15.49
N THR A 266 -0.15 -8.42 15.73
CA THR A 266 1.10 -7.87 16.25
C THR A 266 2.16 -7.85 15.16
N GLY A 267 2.91 -6.75 15.08
CA GLY A 267 4.06 -6.66 14.18
C GLY A 267 5.03 -5.57 14.59
N GLU A 268 6.05 -5.35 13.77
CA GLU A 268 7.01 -4.25 13.98
C GLU A 268 6.36 -2.89 13.64
N PHE A 269 5.56 -2.83 12.58
CA PHE A 269 4.81 -1.66 12.12
C PHE A 269 3.34 -1.99 11.89
N CYS A 270 2.46 -1.01 12.09
CA CYS A 270 1.13 -1.01 11.51
C CYS A 270 1.15 -0.35 10.13
N PHE A 271 0.41 -0.91 9.18
CA PHE A 271 0.25 -0.33 7.86
C PHE A 271 -1.21 -0.03 7.53
N LYS A 272 -1.41 0.96 6.66
CA LYS A 272 -2.66 1.23 5.94
C LYS A 272 -2.31 1.43 4.48
N VAL A 273 -3.02 0.75 3.60
CA VAL A 273 -2.88 0.90 2.16
C VAL A 273 -4.25 1.10 1.53
N GLU A 274 -4.29 1.97 0.55
CA GLU A 274 -5.46 2.30 -0.23
C GLU A 274 -5.08 2.46 -1.70
N ILE A 275 -5.76 1.72 -2.56
CA ILE A 275 -5.57 1.74 -4.01
C ILE A 275 -6.95 1.99 -4.61
N ARG A 276 -7.10 3.09 -5.33
CA ARG A 276 -8.30 3.40 -6.12
C ARG A 276 -7.91 3.47 -7.58
N SER A 277 -8.57 2.70 -8.42
CA SER A 277 -8.20 2.56 -9.83
C SER A 277 -9.45 2.57 -10.72
N GLU A 278 -9.38 3.35 -11.80
CA GLU A 278 -10.31 3.24 -12.92
C GLU A 278 -9.73 2.35 -14.04
N ILE A 279 -8.55 1.77 -13.80
CA ILE A 279 -7.82 0.89 -14.71
C ILE A 279 -8.09 -0.56 -14.30
N GLY A 280 -8.72 -1.31 -15.18
CA GLY A 280 -9.08 -2.71 -14.93
C GLY A 280 -10.37 -2.87 -14.15
N ASN A 281 -10.58 -4.06 -13.57
CA ASN A 281 -11.82 -4.40 -12.88
C ASN A 281 -11.79 -4.20 -11.36
N MET A 282 -10.61 -4.00 -10.77
CA MET A 282 -10.44 -3.68 -9.36
C MET A 282 -10.55 -2.16 -9.19
N LYS A 283 -11.66 -1.69 -8.60
CA LYS A 283 -11.90 -0.27 -8.39
C LYS A 283 -11.26 0.26 -7.13
N GLU A 284 -11.37 -0.51 -6.06
CA GLU A 284 -10.82 -0.15 -4.76
C GLU A 284 -10.24 -1.38 -4.07
N TYR A 285 -9.08 -1.18 -3.46
CA TYR A 285 -8.49 -2.11 -2.53
C TYR A 285 -7.94 -1.35 -1.34
N ARG A 286 -8.43 -1.68 -0.14
CA ARG A 286 -7.92 -1.10 1.10
C ARG A 286 -7.57 -2.22 2.07
N SER A 287 -6.38 -2.12 2.65
CA SER A 287 -5.82 -3.11 3.55
C SER A 287 -5.16 -2.43 4.74
N MET A 288 -5.47 -2.89 5.94
CA MET A 288 -4.88 -2.42 7.19
C MET A 288 -4.43 -3.63 7.99
N GLY A 289 -3.28 -3.53 8.65
CA GLY A 289 -2.73 -4.63 9.43
C GLY A 289 -1.34 -4.35 9.96
N CYS A 290 -0.57 -5.42 10.13
CA CYS A 290 0.78 -5.39 10.68
C CYS A 290 1.81 -5.93 9.70
N ALA A 291 3.02 -5.39 9.79
CA ALA A 291 4.16 -5.75 8.99
C ALA A 291 5.38 -5.92 9.89
N SER A 292 6.15 -6.99 9.66
CA SER A 292 7.39 -7.27 10.37
C SER A 292 8.48 -7.62 9.39
N PHE A 293 9.69 -7.10 9.62
CA PHE A 293 10.79 -7.21 8.67
C PHE A 293 11.85 -8.21 9.12
N VAL A 294 12.45 -8.92 8.16
CA VAL A 294 13.62 -9.75 8.45
C VAL A 294 14.82 -8.88 8.84
N ASP A 295 15.75 -9.42 9.63
CA ASP A 295 16.90 -8.66 10.19
C ASP A 295 17.78 -7.98 9.14
N LYS A 296 17.80 -8.52 7.92
CA LYS A 296 18.64 -8.06 6.81
C LYS A 296 17.87 -7.35 5.70
N SER A 297 16.60 -6.98 5.92
CA SER A 297 15.84 -6.27 4.90
C SER A 297 16.47 -4.91 4.60
N VAL A 298 16.44 -4.50 3.35
CA VAL A 298 16.91 -3.18 2.92
C VAL A 298 15.69 -2.29 2.72
N LEU A 299 15.71 -1.10 3.32
CA LEU A 299 14.70 -0.08 3.03
C LEU A 299 15.05 0.57 1.68
N PRO A 300 14.11 0.65 0.71
CA PRO A 300 14.36 1.33 -0.56
C PRO A 300 14.82 2.79 -0.37
N GLU A 301 15.63 3.32 -1.29
CA GLU A 301 16.25 4.64 -1.16
C GLU A 301 15.19 5.76 -1.13
N GLU A 302 14.05 5.53 -1.78
CA GLU A 302 12.96 6.49 -1.94
C GLU A 302 12.16 6.68 -0.65
N LEU A 303 12.25 5.73 0.28
CA LEU A 303 11.30 5.59 1.38
C LEU A 303 11.94 5.84 2.75
N SER A 304 11.19 6.53 3.60
CA SER A 304 11.38 6.63 5.03
C SER A 304 10.70 5.45 5.74
N PRO A 305 11.13 5.07 6.96
CA PRO A 305 10.53 3.93 7.67
C PRO A 305 9.06 4.13 8.03
N THR A 306 8.67 5.38 8.29
CA THR A 306 7.34 5.79 8.76
C THR A 306 6.79 6.96 7.95
N GLY A 307 5.49 7.19 8.05
CA GLY A 307 4.75 8.23 7.34
C GLY A 307 3.85 7.64 6.26
N CYS A 308 3.29 8.51 5.43
CA CYS A 308 2.50 8.12 4.26
C CYS A 308 3.20 8.55 2.98
N ALA A 309 3.14 7.70 1.96
CA ALA A 309 3.47 8.02 0.57
C ALA A 309 2.20 7.92 -0.26
N SER A 310 2.01 8.87 -1.17
CA SER A 310 0.93 8.82 -2.14
C SER A 310 1.45 9.01 -3.56
N PHE A 311 0.89 8.21 -4.47
CA PHE A 311 0.99 8.39 -5.91
C PHE A 311 -0.40 8.75 -6.43
N SER A 312 -0.50 9.86 -7.15
CA SER A 312 -1.75 10.33 -7.73
C SER A 312 -1.62 10.50 -9.23
N SER A 313 -2.54 9.88 -9.95
CA SER A 313 -2.75 10.00 -11.37
C SER A 313 -4.25 10.01 -11.71
N GLU A 314 -4.63 10.50 -12.89
CA GLU A 314 -5.97 10.71 -13.41
C GLU A 314 -6.89 9.51 -13.17
N LYS A 315 -6.35 8.29 -13.35
CA LYS A 315 -7.10 7.03 -13.24
C LYS A 315 -6.58 6.09 -12.14
N LEU A 316 -5.63 6.54 -11.33
CA LEU A 316 -5.00 5.72 -10.31
C LEU A 316 -4.55 6.56 -9.14
N PHE A 317 -5.08 6.27 -7.96
CA PHE A 317 -4.61 6.79 -6.70
C PHE A 317 -4.11 5.65 -5.83
N VAL A 318 -2.94 5.85 -5.23
CA VAL A 318 -2.28 4.88 -4.35
C VAL A 318 -1.78 5.62 -3.12
N GLU A 319 -2.16 5.17 -1.94
CA GLU A 319 -1.64 5.64 -0.66
C GLU A 319 -1.14 4.45 0.16
N ALA A 320 0.04 4.59 0.76
CA ALA A 320 0.56 3.64 1.72
C ALA A 320 1.17 4.36 2.92
N CYS A 321 0.73 3.98 4.10
CA CYS A 321 1.18 4.52 5.38
C CYS A 321 1.79 3.42 6.24
N PHE A 322 2.92 3.70 6.88
CA PHE A 322 3.55 2.84 7.87
C PHE A 322 3.77 3.65 9.16
N ARG A 323 3.38 3.08 10.30
CA ARG A 323 3.57 3.69 11.62
C ARG A 323 4.02 2.65 12.65
N THR A 324 4.80 3.08 13.61
CA THR A 324 5.18 2.29 14.79
C THR A 324 5.49 3.25 15.93
N PHE A 325 5.22 2.81 17.15
CA PHE A 325 5.68 3.53 18.35
C PHE A 325 7.06 3.03 18.81
N ASP A 326 7.57 1.94 18.24
CA ASP A 326 8.88 1.39 18.58
C ASP A 326 9.99 2.21 17.92
N LYS A 327 10.57 3.14 18.69
CA LYS A 327 11.69 3.98 18.22
C LYS A 327 12.89 3.15 17.78
N GLU A 328 13.10 1.98 18.38
CA GLU A 328 14.19 1.06 17.99
C GLU A 328 13.94 0.48 16.60
N ALA A 329 12.70 0.14 16.26
CA ALA A 329 12.33 -0.29 14.90
C ALA A 329 12.65 0.79 13.86
N VAL A 330 12.27 2.04 14.14
CA VAL A 330 12.57 3.17 13.25
C VAL A 330 14.09 3.32 13.08
N ALA A 331 14.85 3.27 14.18
CA ALA A 331 16.30 3.38 14.14
C ALA A 331 16.95 2.25 13.31
N ARG A 332 16.52 0.99 13.49
CA ARG A 332 16.99 -0.16 12.70
C ARG A 332 16.77 0.06 11.19
N HIS A 333 15.59 0.51 10.80
CA HIS A 333 15.28 0.78 9.40
C HIS A 333 16.08 1.96 8.82
N LYS A 334 16.28 3.05 9.59
CA LYS A 334 17.15 4.16 9.15
C LYS A 334 18.61 3.75 8.99
N ALA A 335 19.12 2.87 9.85
CA ALA A 335 20.49 2.36 9.72
C ALA A 335 20.65 1.53 8.43
N ARG A 336 19.63 0.76 8.05
CA ARG A 336 19.63 -0.08 6.83
C ARG A 336 19.61 0.74 5.54
N SER A 337 18.97 1.91 5.51
CA SER A 337 18.96 2.77 4.32
C SER A 337 20.30 3.45 4.04
N LYS A 338 21.11 3.72 5.08
CA LYS A 338 22.43 4.35 4.95
C LYS A 338 23.52 3.42 4.39
N GLY A 339 23.34 2.10 4.50
CA GLY A 339 24.31 1.08 4.06
C GLY A 339 24.45 0.89 2.55
N ARG A 340 23.59 1.52 1.74
CA ARG A 340 23.59 1.39 0.26
C ARG A 340 24.56 2.34 -0.45
N LYS A 341 25.33 3.18 0.26
CA LYS A 341 26.35 4.03 -0.36
C LYS A 341 27.49 3.18 -0.95
N LYS A 342 27.43 2.97 -2.27
CA LYS A 342 28.51 2.60 -3.22
C LYS A 342 29.42 1.43 -2.84
N THR A 343 28.99 0.20 -3.15
CA THR A 343 29.95 -0.88 -3.48
C THR A 343 30.33 -0.77 -4.96
N LYS A 344 31.19 0.20 -5.29
CA LYS A 344 32.00 0.17 -6.51
C LYS A 344 33.40 -0.27 -6.09
N SER A 345 33.87 -1.36 -6.67
CA SER A 345 35.21 -1.92 -6.51
C SER A 345 36.31 -0.84 -6.52
N ARG A 346 37.13 -0.75 -5.46
CA ARG A 346 38.61 -0.83 -5.46
C ARG A 346 39.17 -0.61 -4.04
N SER A 347 40.31 -1.25 -3.80
CA SER A 347 41.10 -1.35 -2.56
C SER A 347 41.46 -0.06 -1.83
N SER A 348 41.86 -0.26 -0.57
CA SER A 348 42.76 0.50 0.32
C SER A 348 42.13 1.37 1.43
N GLU A 349 42.38 0.88 2.64
CA GLU A 349 42.75 1.55 3.90
C GLU A 349 41.81 2.54 4.61
N GLU A 350 41.66 2.24 5.90
CA GLU A 350 41.09 3.03 7.00
C GLU A 350 41.35 4.55 6.93
N LYS A 351 40.30 5.31 7.26
CA LYS A 351 40.27 6.11 8.49
C LYS A 351 38.84 6.53 8.84
N ILE A 352 38.47 6.20 10.08
CA ILE A 352 37.28 6.64 10.78
C ILE A 352 37.47 8.13 11.12
N SER A 353 36.52 8.98 10.73
CA SER A 353 36.29 10.28 11.37
C SER A 353 34.83 10.32 11.81
N GLU A 354 34.65 10.23 13.12
CA GLU A 354 33.42 10.57 13.82
C GLU A 354 33.20 12.08 13.67
N GLU A 355 32.10 12.47 13.03
CA GLU A 355 31.51 13.80 13.22
C GLU A 355 30.06 13.60 13.68
N GLU A 356 29.85 14.04 14.90
CA GLU A 356 28.59 14.16 15.60
C GLU A 356 27.68 15.16 14.87
N GLU A 357 26.48 14.74 14.49
CA GLU A 357 25.36 15.65 14.27
C GLU A 357 24.26 15.30 15.28
N GLU A 358 24.41 15.86 16.49
CA GLU A 358 23.28 16.24 17.32
C GLU A 358 22.59 17.43 16.64
N GLU A 359 21.46 17.19 15.97
CA GLU A 359 20.47 18.26 15.79
C GLU A 359 19.12 17.84 16.34
N ASN A 360 18.66 18.69 17.26
CA ASN A 360 17.37 18.71 17.91
C ASN A 360 16.23 18.49 16.93
N ASN A 361 15.41 17.47 17.19
CA ASN A 361 13.99 17.55 16.86
C ASN A 361 13.16 17.07 18.06
N LYS A 362 12.95 18.00 19.00
CA LYS A 362 11.73 18.02 19.81
C LYS A 362 10.59 18.48 18.90
N ASP A 363 10.14 17.60 18.02
CA ASP A 363 8.82 17.75 17.42
C ASP A 363 7.82 17.04 18.33
N GLU A 364 7.04 17.86 19.01
CA GLU A 364 5.82 17.45 19.69
C GLU A 364 4.99 16.61 18.73
N MET A 365 4.86 15.33 19.06
CA MET A 365 3.95 14.40 18.45
C MET A 365 2.53 14.88 18.77
N LYS A 366 2.00 15.78 17.93
CA LYS A 366 0.57 16.05 17.91
C LYS A 366 -0.11 14.81 17.38
N GLU A 367 -0.93 14.23 18.24
CA GLU A 367 -1.91 13.20 17.91
C GLU A 367 -2.70 13.67 16.67
N ASP A 368 -2.52 12.95 15.57
CA ASP A 368 -3.44 13.07 14.45
C ASP A 368 -4.78 12.49 14.90
N ASP A 369 -5.83 13.28 14.64
CA ASP A 369 -7.24 13.18 15.02
C ASP A 369 -7.90 11.89 14.47
N TRP A 370 -7.68 10.75 15.12
CA TRP A 370 -8.30 9.45 14.79
C TRP A 370 -9.32 8.94 15.82
N ASP A 371 -9.56 9.67 16.93
CA ASP A 371 -10.38 9.21 18.07
C ASP A 371 -11.66 10.03 18.33
N LYS A 372 -12.07 10.96 17.45
CA LYS A 372 -13.31 11.74 17.62
C LYS A 372 -14.41 11.32 16.64
N GLU A 373 -14.91 10.10 16.78
CA GLU A 373 -16.23 9.75 16.21
C GLU A 373 -16.78 8.43 16.79
N GLU A 374 -16.71 8.19 18.11
CA GLU A 374 -17.52 7.11 18.74
C GLU A 374 -17.58 7.15 20.30
N GLU A 375 -17.50 8.33 20.94
CA GLU A 375 -17.77 8.47 22.39
C GLU A 375 -19.15 9.08 22.66
N GLU A 376 -20.21 8.30 22.47
CA GLU A 376 -21.46 8.44 23.24
C GLU A 376 -22.10 7.05 23.37
N GLU A 377 -21.67 6.26 24.37
CA GLU A 377 -22.58 5.53 25.25
C GLU A 377 -21.82 4.68 26.30
N LYS A 378 -22.17 4.96 27.57
CA LYS A 378 -22.13 4.10 28.77
C LYS A 378 -20.91 4.17 29.70
N GLU A 379 -21.02 5.12 30.62
CA GLU A 379 -20.73 4.90 32.04
C GLU A 379 -21.74 3.89 32.64
N GLU A 380 -21.28 2.84 33.32
CA GLU A 380 -21.32 2.74 34.79
C GLU A 380 -20.96 1.32 35.30
N LYS A 381 -20.11 1.35 36.34
CA LYS A 381 -19.94 0.42 37.50
C LYS A 381 -18.86 -0.68 37.47
N GLU A 382 -17.74 -0.35 38.15
CA GLU A 382 -17.25 -0.90 39.46
C GLU A 382 -17.43 -2.41 39.72
N ASN A 383 -16.55 -3.16 40.39
CA ASN A 383 -15.28 -2.95 41.08
C ASN A 383 -14.66 -4.35 41.38
N GLU A 384 -13.44 -4.34 41.94
CA GLU A 384 -12.80 -5.34 42.81
C GLU A 384 -11.59 -6.14 42.29
N GLU A 385 -10.56 -6.04 43.14
CA GLU A 385 -9.17 -6.47 43.10
C GLU A 385 -9.00 -7.97 43.41
N ASN A 386 -7.92 -8.62 42.93
CA ASN A 386 -6.80 -8.96 43.82
C ASN A 386 -5.62 -9.68 43.14
N GLU A 387 -4.50 -9.52 43.82
CA GLU A 387 -3.09 -9.84 43.53
C GLU A 387 -2.74 -11.33 43.36
N GLY A 388 -1.58 -11.59 42.71
CA GLY A 388 -0.63 -12.56 43.28
C GLY A 388 0.08 -13.56 42.35
N LYS A 389 1.37 -13.25 42.11
CA LYS A 389 2.56 -14.13 42.10
C LYS A 389 3.18 -14.65 40.79
N GLU A 390 4.51 -14.48 40.82
CA GLU A 390 5.60 -14.77 39.90
C GLU A 390 5.90 -16.26 39.72
N GLY A 391 6.48 -16.62 38.56
CA GLY A 391 7.28 -17.85 38.43
C GLY A 391 7.58 -18.29 36.99
N ALA A 392 8.86 -18.17 36.60
CA ALA A 392 9.57 -18.84 35.49
C ALA A 392 9.26 -18.45 34.02
N LYS A 393 10.13 -17.61 33.45
CA LYS A 393 10.27 -17.39 32.00
C LYS A 393 11.13 -18.50 31.38
N GLU A 394 10.48 -19.45 30.72
CA GLU A 394 11.06 -20.26 29.65
C GLU A 394 10.64 -19.65 28.30
N GLU A 395 11.61 -19.37 27.43
CA GLU A 395 11.40 -18.81 26.09
C GLU A 395 10.52 -19.74 25.24
N LYS A 396 9.25 -19.38 25.08
CA LYS A 396 8.37 -19.91 24.03
C LYS A 396 8.07 -18.83 23.01
N ALA A 397 8.46 -19.08 21.77
CA ALA A 397 7.99 -18.34 20.61
C ALA A 397 6.46 -18.24 20.66
N GLN A 398 5.94 -17.03 20.86
CA GLN A 398 4.50 -16.80 20.95
C GLN A 398 3.87 -17.00 19.58
N HIS A 399 3.26 -18.18 19.45
CA HIS A 399 2.33 -18.56 18.40
C HIS A 399 1.09 -17.66 18.52
N TYR A 400 0.55 -17.21 17.38
CA TYR A 400 -0.69 -16.45 17.28
C TYR A 400 -1.80 -17.07 18.16
N ILE A 401 -2.30 -16.31 19.15
CA ILE A 401 -3.58 -16.63 19.82
C ILE A 401 -4.67 -15.95 18.99
N ILE A 402 -5.16 -16.69 18.00
CA ILE A 402 -6.52 -16.49 17.50
C ILE A 402 -7.30 -17.59 18.21
N GLU A 403 -8.11 -17.23 19.21
CA GLU A 403 -8.99 -18.19 19.87
C GLU A 403 -9.82 -18.91 18.79
N LYS A 404 -9.68 -20.24 18.73
CA LYS A 404 -10.54 -21.08 17.88
C LYS A 404 -11.99 -20.81 18.30
N PRO A 405 -12.86 -20.29 17.42
CA PRO A 405 -14.29 -20.31 17.70
C PRO A 405 -14.71 -21.77 17.83
N THR A 406 -15.44 -22.08 18.89
CA THR A 406 -16.12 -23.35 19.07
C THR A 406 -17.00 -23.60 17.85
N PHE A 407 -16.73 -24.71 17.15
CA PHE A 407 -17.43 -25.10 15.93
C PHE A 407 -18.94 -25.27 16.21
N GLY A 408 -19.77 -24.43 15.58
CA GLY A 408 -21.16 -24.77 15.30
C GLY A 408 -21.24 -25.86 14.22
N PRO A 409 -22.36 -26.57 14.10
CA PRO A 409 -22.44 -27.77 13.26
C PRO A 409 -22.17 -27.46 11.79
N GLU A 410 -21.45 -28.37 11.15
CA GLU A 410 -21.06 -28.33 9.75
C GLU A 410 -22.26 -28.07 8.82
N LEU A 411 -22.17 -27.02 8.01
CA LEU A 411 -23.10 -26.76 6.92
C LEU A 411 -22.84 -27.77 5.80
N ASN A 412 -23.64 -28.83 5.80
CA ASN A 412 -23.63 -29.90 4.79
C ASN A 412 -23.64 -29.35 3.35
N GLU A 413 -22.76 -29.88 2.49
CA GLU A 413 -22.65 -29.57 1.06
C GLU A 413 -23.90 -29.95 0.22
N SER A 414 -24.97 -30.46 0.84
CA SER A 414 -26.20 -30.93 0.17
C SER A 414 -27.17 -29.81 -0.24
N THR A 415 -27.02 -28.59 0.29
CA THR A 415 -27.91 -27.46 -0.04
C THR A 415 -27.63 -26.87 -1.43
N ASN A 416 -26.37 -26.86 -1.89
CA ASN A 416 -26.02 -26.33 -3.21
C ASN A 416 -26.53 -27.22 -4.36
N SER A 417 -26.44 -28.54 -4.22
CA SER A 417 -26.98 -29.47 -5.23
C SER A 417 -28.50 -29.37 -5.36
N THR A 418 -29.21 -29.13 -4.25
CA THR A 418 -30.67 -29.02 -4.25
C THR A 418 -31.11 -27.71 -4.89
N LEU A 419 -30.43 -26.60 -4.59
CA LEU A 419 -30.68 -25.29 -5.21
C LEU A 419 -30.41 -25.31 -6.72
N ILE A 420 -29.30 -25.91 -7.17
CA ILE A 420 -28.98 -26.06 -8.59
C ILE A 420 -30.03 -26.92 -9.30
N SER A 421 -30.46 -28.03 -8.68
CA SER A 421 -31.49 -28.91 -9.23
C SER A 421 -32.82 -28.17 -9.42
N VAL A 422 -33.27 -27.41 -8.39
CA VAL A 422 -34.49 -26.59 -8.47
C VAL A 422 -34.38 -25.52 -9.55
N PHE A 423 -33.22 -24.88 -9.69
CA PHE A 423 -33.00 -23.83 -10.69
C PHE A 423 -33.06 -24.36 -12.13
N VAL A 424 -32.45 -25.52 -12.38
CA VAL A 424 -32.53 -26.21 -13.69
C VAL A 424 -33.97 -26.63 -14.01
N LEU A 425 -34.70 -27.13 -13.02
CA LEU A 425 -36.10 -27.55 -13.19
C LEU A 425 -37.01 -26.36 -13.53
N LEU A 426 -36.80 -25.20 -12.89
CA LEU A 426 -37.52 -23.96 -13.22
C LEU A 426 -37.24 -23.48 -14.65
N ILE A 427 -35.98 -23.52 -15.10
CA ILE A 427 -35.63 -23.15 -16.48
C ILE A 427 -36.34 -24.07 -17.48
N LEU A 428 -36.35 -25.38 -17.22
CA LEU A 428 -37.06 -26.35 -18.09
C LEU A 428 -38.57 -26.08 -18.14
N LEU A 429 -39.21 -25.75 -17.02
CA LEU A 429 -40.65 -25.42 -16.98
C LEU A 429 -40.97 -24.13 -17.76
N ILE A 430 -40.09 -23.13 -17.70
CA ILE A 430 -40.23 -21.88 -18.47
C ILE A 430 -40.08 -22.16 -19.97
N LEU A 431 -39.11 -22.97 -20.37
CA LEU A 431 -38.92 -23.35 -21.77
C LEU A 431 -40.11 -24.17 -22.30
N LEU A 432 -40.60 -25.14 -21.53
CA LEU A 432 -41.77 -25.94 -21.92
C LEU A 432 -43.05 -25.11 -22.03
N SER A 433 -43.29 -24.19 -21.10
CA SER A 433 -44.44 -23.27 -21.19
C SER A 433 -44.32 -22.32 -22.39
N GLY A 434 -43.11 -21.83 -22.68
CA GLY A 434 -42.80 -21.06 -23.89
C GLY A 434 -43.07 -21.84 -25.18
N VAL A 435 -42.70 -23.13 -25.23
CA VAL A 435 -42.98 -24.02 -26.37
C VAL A 435 -44.48 -24.26 -26.53
N VAL A 436 -45.21 -24.56 -25.45
CA VAL A 436 -46.68 -24.75 -25.47
C VAL A 436 -47.39 -23.49 -25.97
N TRP A 437 -46.89 -22.31 -25.59
CA TRP A 437 -47.43 -21.03 -26.04
C TRP A 437 -47.10 -20.75 -27.51
N LYS A 438 -45.82 -20.91 -27.91
CA LYS A 438 -45.33 -20.63 -29.27
C LYS A 438 -45.98 -21.52 -30.33
N PHE A 439 -46.22 -22.79 -30.03
CA PHE A 439 -46.89 -23.71 -30.95
C PHE A 439 -48.43 -23.67 -30.83
N GLN A 440 -49.00 -22.73 -30.06
CA GLN A 440 -50.43 -22.66 -29.74
C GLN A 440 -51.01 -24.01 -29.27
N LEU A 441 -50.19 -24.84 -28.62
CA LEU A 441 -50.57 -26.20 -28.22
C LEU A 441 -51.71 -26.17 -27.19
N HIS A 442 -51.81 -25.10 -26.39
CA HIS A 442 -52.96 -24.85 -25.51
C HIS A 442 -54.29 -24.84 -26.29
N LYS A 443 -54.35 -24.28 -27.51
CA LYS A 443 -55.57 -24.27 -28.32
C LYS A 443 -55.94 -25.66 -28.86
N ARG A 444 -54.97 -26.57 -29.02
CA ARG A 444 -55.21 -27.96 -29.45
C ARG A 444 -55.57 -28.88 -28.28
N LEU A 445 -54.95 -28.71 -27.12
CA LEU A 445 -55.28 -29.44 -25.90
C LEU A 445 -56.68 -29.11 -25.36
N PHE A 446 -57.09 -27.84 -25.39
CA PHE A 446 -58.44 -27.45 -24.96
C PHE A 446 -59.53 -27.81 -25.99
N ARG A 447 -59.22 -27.98 -27.28
CA ARG A 447 -60.19 -28.52 -28.26
C ARG A 447 -60.47 -30.01 -28.06
N ALA A 448 -59.42 -30.81 -27.77
CA ALA A 448 -59.58 -32.24 -27.51
C ALA A 448 -60.44 -32.57 -26.27
N SER A 449 -60.48 -31.66 -25.29
CA SER A 449 -61.33 -31.80 -24.10
C SER A 449 -62.78 -31.33 -24.29
N TYR A 450 -63.07 -30.51 -25.32
CA TYR A 450 -64.43 -30.07 -25.63
C TYR A 450 -65.16 -31.04 -26.58
N ASP A 451 -64.44 -31.75 -27.45
CA ASP A 451 -65.03 -32.76 -28.34
C ASP A 451 -65.47 -34.05 -27.61
N THR A 452 -65.06 -34.26 -26.35
CA THR A 452 -65.53 -35.39 -25.52
C THR A 452 -66.78 -35.08 -24.68
N VAL A 453 -67.28 -33.84 -24.68
CA VAL A 453 -68.47 -33.45 -23.87
C VAL A 453 -69.66 -32.99 -24.74
N ALA A 454 -69.47 -32.85 -26.06
CA ALA A 454 -70.53 -32.49 -27.02
C ALA A 454 -70.84 -33.59 -28.04
N GLY A 455 -70.48 -34.85 -27.75
CA GLY A 455 -70.91 -36.03 -28.50
C GLY A 455 -72.12 -36.71 -27.85
N GLY A 456 -73.30 -36.10 -27.97
CA GLY A 456 -74.58 -36.76 -27.75
C GLY A 456 -75.21 -37.10 -29.10
N THR A 457 -75.26 -38.41 -29.42
CA THR A 457 -75.99 -39.08 -30.52
C THR A 457 -75.76 -38.63 -31.95
#